data_AF-A0A1W9PT70-F1
#
_entry.id   AF-A0A1W9PT70-F1
#
_cell.length_a   1.000
_cell.length_b   1.000
_cell.length_c   1.000
_cell.angle_alpha   90.00
_cell.angle_beta   90.00
_cell.angle_gamma   90.00
#
_symmetry.space_group_name_H-M   'P 1'
#
loop_
_entity.id
_entity.type
_entity.pdbx_description
1 polymer ?
#
loop_
_entity_poly.entity_id
_entity_poly.type
_entity_poly.pdbx_seq_one_letter_code
_entity_poly.pdbx_strand_id
1 'polypeptide(L)'
;MVHPRAIYLHEGQQYFVQSLDLAQNVAALIPVALDYYTQPLRQTEITLLSQLAHAAVLGGESAYGELLVSEQVTGFRKRSWETGENLGEEPLDLPPKEFETTGYWLSLSEAITEKLRAAGAWTNDANDYGAHWGEIRAAVRARDGYTCAICGMPESDRQHHVHHKIPFRNFADRDTANRMENLVTLCPSCHRQAEINVRMRSGLAGLATLLGHLAPLYLMTDNRDLGVFSDPAWKAAEGLPSVVLYDQVPAGIGFSQKLFEMQETLLASALQLVRECGCDDGCPSCVGPGGENGSGGKREAVAILRELVR
;
A
#
# COMPACT_ATOMS: atom_id res chain seq x y z
N MET A 1 -18.89 -0.31 -2.18
CA MET A 1 -19.28 -1.73 -2.34
C MET A 1 -20.00 -1.98 -3.65
N VAL A 2 -20.73 -1.00 -4.20
CA VAL A 2 -21.39 -1.11 -5.50
C VAL A 2 -20.56 -0.37 -6.54
N HIS A 3 -20.25 -1.02 -7.64
CA HIS A 3 -19.64 -0.47 -8.85
C HIS A 3 -20.18 -1.24 -10.07
N PRO A 4 -20.10 -0.70 -11.29
CA PRO A 4 -20.47 -1.46 -12.48
C PRO A 4 -19.73 -2.80 -12.52
N ARG A 5 -20.45 -3.89 -12.83
CA ARG A 5 -19.94 -5.27 -12.88
C ARG A 5 -19.54 -5.87 -11.53
N ALA A 6 -19.91 -5.25 -10.41
CA ALA A 6 -19.73 -5.87 -9.09
C ALA A 6 -20.68 -7.06 -8.89
N ILE A 7 -20.25 -8.01 -8.05
CA ILE A 7 -21.12 -8.98 -7.40
C ILE A 7 -21.47 -8.42 -6.02
N TYR A 8 -22.71 -7.98 -5.89
CA TYR A 8 -23.29 -7.51 -4.64
C TYR A 8 -23.96 -8.68 -3.92
N LEU A 9 -23.72 -8.79 -2.61
CA LEU A 9 -24.34 -9.79 -1.77
C LEU A 9 -25.37 -9.16 -0.85
N HIS A 10 -26.58 -9.70 -0.87
CA HIS A 10 -27.67 -9.31 0.03
C HIS A 10 -28.30 -10.57 0.62
N GLU A 11 -28.21 -10.73 1.94
CA GLU A 11 -28.70 -11.93 2.65
C GLU A 11 -28.18 -13.26 2.07
N GLY A 12 -26.92 -13.25 1.60
CA GLY A 12 -26.28 -14.41 0.95
C GLY A 12 -26.67 -14.63 -0.50
N GLN A 13 -27.65 -13.91 -1.03
CA GLN A 13 -28.01 -13.94 -2.45
C GLN A 13 -27.07 -13.03 -3.26
N GLN A 14 -26.64 -13.51 -4.42
CA GLN A 14 -25.73 -12.79 -5.29
C GLN A 14 -26.48 -12.03 -6.37
N TYR A 15 -26.03 -10.81 -6.61
CA TYR A 15 -26.57 -9.94 -7.63
C TYR A 15 -25.45 -9.32 -8.45
N PHE A 16 -25.56 -9.37 -9.76
CA PHE A 16 -24.65 -8.66 -10.66
C PHE A 16 -25.14 -7.23 -10.87
N VAL A 17 -24.26 -6.25 -10.65
CA VAL A 17 -24.55 -4.84 -10.87
C VAL A 17 -24.42 -4.52 -12.36
N GLN A 18 -25.58 -4.42 -13.03
CA GLN A 18 -25.66 -4.17 -14.47
C GLN A 18 -25.32 -2.72 -14.82
N SER A 19 -25.79 -1.77 -14.02
CA SER A 19 -25.48 -0.34 -14.17
C SER A 19 -25.49 0.37 -12.82
N LEU A 20 -24.78 1.50 -12.75
CA LEU A 20 -24.72 2.39 -11.60
C LEU A 20 -24.91 3.83 -12.08
N ASP A 21 -25.98 4.47 -11.62
CA ASP A 21 -26.27 5.89 -11.81
C ASP A 21 -25.94 6.63 -10.51
N LEU A 22 -24.80 7.32 -10.50
CA LEU A 22 -24.33 8.10 -9.36
C LEU A 22 -25.14 9.39 -9.15
N ALA A 23 -25.77 9.94 -10.19
CA ALA A 23 -26.56 11.16 -10.07
C ALA A 23 -27.89 10.90 -9.37
N GLN A 24 -28.49 9.74 -9.63
CA GLN A 24 -29.74 9.30 -8.98
C GLN A 24 -29.51 8.44 -7.73
N ASN A 25 -28.26 8.02 -7.46
CA ASN A 25 -27.91 7.04 -6.43
C ASN A 25 -28.64 5.69 -6.62
N VAL A 26 -28.79 5.25 -7.87
CA VAL A 26 -29.49 4.01 -8.23
C VAL A 26 -28.53 3.03 -8.87
N ALA A 27 -28.57 1.77 -8.43
CA ALA A 27 -27.92 0.66 -9.09
C ALA A 27 -28.97 -0.31 -9.62
N ALA A 28 -28.82 -0.76 -10.86
CA ALA A 28 -29.65 -1.82 -11.43
C ALA A 28 -28.93 -3.16 -11.23
N LEU A 29 -29.64 -4.13 -10.66
CA LEU A 29 -29.09 -5.43 -10.28
C LEU A 29 -29.91 -6.55 -10.89
N ILE A 30 -29.23 -7.63 -11.29
CA ILE A 30 -29.86 -8.88 -11.72
C ILE A 30 -29.39 -10.02 -10.81
N PRO A 31 -30.27 -10.95 -10.41
CA PRO A 31 -29.86 -12.10 -9.63
C PRO A 31 -28.92 -12.98 -10.45
N VAL A 32 -27.86 -13.47 -9.81
CA VAL A 32 -26.88 -14.38 -10.42
C VAL A 32 -26.48 -15.47 -9.43
N ALA A 33 -25.86 -16.54 -9.93
CA ALA A 33 -25.23 -17.57 -9.11
C ALA A 33 -23.86 -17.84 -9.72
N LEU A 34 -22.83 -17.20 -9.16
CA LEU A 34 -21.45 -17.32 -9.61
C LEU A 34 -20.59 -17.92 -8.50
N ASP A 35 -19.47 -18.52 -8.91
CA ASP A 35 -18.45 -19.11 -8.05
C ASP A 35 -17.40 -18.09 -7.58
N TYR A 36 -17.66 -16.79 -7.78
CA TYR A 36 -16.77 -15.71 -7.41
C TYR A 36 -17.51 -14.48 -6.86
N TYR A 37 -16.78 -13.66 -6.10
CA TYR A 37 -17.21 -12.34 -5.66
C TYR A 37 -16.23 -11.25 -6.12
N THR A 38 -16.62 -9.98 -6.04
CA THR A 38 -15.76 -8.86 -6.48
C THR A 38 -15.27 -8.02 -5.32
N GLN A 39 -14.03 -7.54 -5.42
CA GLN A 39 -13.40 -6.63 -4.46
C GLN A 39 -12.84 -5.40 -5.20
N PRO A 40 -13.28 -4.17 -4.87
CA PRO A 40 -12.82 -2.97 -5.55
C PRO A 40 -11.33 -2.69 -5.28
N LEU A 41 -10.64 -2.19 -6.30
CA LEU A 41 -9.33 -1.57 -6.22
C LEU A 41 -9.54 -0.08 -5.98
N ARG A 42 -8.93 0.45 -4.93
CA ARG A 42 -9.05 1.85 -4.53
C ARG A 42 -7.69 2.52 -4.58
N GLN A 43 -7.68 3.74 -5.09
CA GLN A 43 -6.55 4.64 -5.06
C GLN A 43 -6.94 5.85 -4.22
N THR A 44 -6.04 6.28 -3.35
CA THR A 44 -6.19 7.46 -2.51
C THR A 44 -5.06 8.42 -2.83
N GLU A 45 -5.40 9.67 -3.10
CA GLU A 45 -4.46 10.77 -3.28
C GLU A 45 -4.71 11.81 -2.18
N ILE A 46 -3.61 12.31 -1.60
CA ILE A 46 -3.64 13.31 -0.53
C ILE A 46 -2.91 14.55 -1.03
N THR A 47 -3.65 15.66 -1.12
CA THR A 47 -3.13 16.97 -1.53
C THR A 47 -3.16 17.93 -0.35
N LEU A 48 -2.05 18.63 -0.11
CA LEU A 48 -2.00 19.70 0.90
C LEU A 48 -2.68 20.96 0.38
N LEU A 49 -3.64 21.49 1.13
CA LEU A 49 -4.31 22.75 0.84
C LEU A 49 -3.64 23.90 1.61
N SER A 50 -3.46 23.72 2.92
CA SER A 50 -2.90 24.75 3.79
C SER A 50 -2.18 24.12 4.98
N GLN A 51 -0.97 24.56 5.29
CA GLN A 51 -0.27 24.16 6.51
C GLN A 51 -0.61 25.14 7.64
N LEU A 52 -1.12 24.61 8.75
CA LEU A 52 -1.57 25.40 9.91
C LEU A 52 -0.56 25.39 11.05
N ALA A 53 0.18 24.30 11.22
CA ALA A 53 1.24 24.18 12.23
C ALA A 53 2.38 23.29 11.73
N HIS A 54 3.55 23.49 12.31
CA HIS A 54 4.77 22.74 12.02
C HIS A 54 5.61 22.65 13.30
N ALA A 55 6.28 21.51 13.49
CA ALA A 55 7.21 21.28 14.58
C ALA A 55 8.33 20.33 14.15
N ALA A 56 9.55 20.61 14.61
CA ALA A 56 10.68 19.71 14.47
C ALA A 56 10.50 18.48 15.38
N VAL A 57 10.91 17.31 14.88
CA VAL A 57 11.03 16.07 15.66
C VAL A 57 12.45 15.52 15.51
N LEU A 58 12.88 14.63 16.41
CA LEU A 58 14.30 14.24 16.53
C LEU A 58 14.93 13.74 15.21
N GLY A 59 14.16 13.07 14.36
CA GLY A 59 14.62 12.54 13.07
C GLY A 59 14.01 13.22 11.84
N GLY A 60 13.28 14.32 11.99
CA GLY A 60 12.56 14.91 10.87
C GLY A 60 11.65 16.06 11.28
N GLU A 61 10.50 16.12 10.65
CA GLU A 61 9.52 17.17 10.88
C GLU A 61 8.11 16.61 10.97
N SER A 62 7.26 17.39 11.61
CA SER A 62 5.84 17.12 11.71
C SER A 62 5.07 18.37 11.36
N ALA A 63 3.90 18.20 10.77
CA ALA A 63 3.02 19.32 10.53
C ALA A 63 1.56 18.90 10.57
N TYR A 64 0.71 19.91 10.64
CA TYR A 64 -0.74 19.81 10.72
C TYR A 64 -1.35 20.85 9.79
N GLY A 65 -2.42 20.48 9.10
CA GLY A 65 -3.03 21.37 8.12
C GLY A 65 -4.28 20.80 7.45
N GLU A 66 -4.79 21.57 6.49
CA GLU A 66 -5.93 21.23 5.66
C GLU A 66 -5.48 20.40 4.46
N LEU A 67 -6.18 19.30 4.21
CA LEU A 67 -5.90 18.34 3.14
C LEU A 67 -7.14 18.14 2.27
N LEU A 68 -6.92 17.92 0.99
CA LEU A 68 -7.91 17.34 0.08
C LEU A 68 -7.62 15.86 -0.08
N VAL A 69 -8.58 15.02 0.30
CA VAL A 69 -8.52 13.57 0.12
C VAL A 69 -9.35 13.20 -1.10
N SER A 70 -8.73 12.57 -2.09
CA SER A 70 -9.38 12.08 -3.31
C SER A 70 -9.33 10.55 -3.34
N GLU A 71 -10.48 9.90 -3.31
CA GLU A 71 -10.60 8.44 -3.37
C GLU A 71 -11.26 8.00 -4.68
N GLN A 72 -10.58 7.16 -5.47
CA GLN A 72 -11.08 6.65 -6.74
C GLN A 72 -11.10 5.12 -6.78
N VAL A 73 -12.19 4.55 -7.31
CA VAL A 73 -12.25 3.12 -7.66
C VAL A 73 -11.78 2.94 -9.11
N THR A 74 -10.54 2.49 -9.26
CA THR A 74 -9.86 2.35 -10.57
C THR A 74 -10.00 0.95 -11.18
N GLY A 75 -10.61 0.02 -10.46
CA GLY A 75 -10.83 -1.34 -10.93
C GLY A 75 -11.43 -2.24 -9.86
N PHE A 76 -11.51 -3.53 -10.14
CA PHE A 76 -11.91 -4.54 -9.17
C PHE A 76 -11.28 -5.90 -9.47
N ARG A 77 -11.04 -6.68 -8.42
CA ARG A 77 -10.64 -8.10 -8.44
C ARG A 77 -11.86 -8.99 -8.43
N LYS A 78 -11.83 -10.09 -9.17
CA LYS A 78 -12.70 -11.25 -8.98
C LYS A 78 -11.98 -12.25 -8.10
N ARG A 79 -12.63 -12.73 -7.04
CA ARG A 79 -12.07 -13.73 -6.14
C ARG A 79 -12.97 -14.95 -6.08
N SER A 80 -12.37 -16.13 -6.26
CA SER A 80 -13.05 -17.41 -6.08
C SER A 80 -13.70 -17.45 -4.71
N TRP A 81 -14.95 -17.90 -4.67
CA TRP A 81 -15.71 -18.03 -3.44
C TRP A 81 -15.13 -19.14 -2.54
N GLU A 82 -14.69 -20.25 -3.14
CA GLU A 82 -14.20 -21.42 -2.42
C GLU A 82 -12.76 -21.25 -1.93
N THR A 83 -11.87 -20.81 -2.81
CA THR A 83 -10.43 -20.78 -2.54
C THR A 83 -9.92 -19.39 -2.15
N GLY A 84 -10.71 -18.34 -2.40
CA GLY A 84 -10.26 -16.96 -2.26
C GLY A 84 -9.20 -16.54 -3.29
N GLU A 85 -8.87 -17.41 -4.25
CA GLU A 85 -7.92 -17.13 -5.34
C GLU A 85 -8.40 -15.96 -6.18
N ASN A 86 -7.47 -15.12 -6.65
CA ASN A 86 -7.80 -14.03 -7.56
C ASN A 86 -7.93 -14.56 -9.00
N LEU A 87 -9.15 -14.48 -9.54
CA LEU A 87 -9.51 -14.97 -10.87
C LEU A 87 -9.25 -13.94 -11.97
N GLY A 88 -8.84 -12.72 -11.60
CA GLY A 88 -8.53 -11.64 -12.52
C GLY A 88 -9.00 -10.30 -11.99
N GLU A 89 -8.52 -9.22 -12.61
CA GLU A 89 -9.00 -7.87 -12.30
C GLU A 89 -9.37 -7.13 -13.58
N GLU A 90 -10.38 -6.29 -13.47
CA GLU A 90 -10.88 -5.48 -14.56
C GLU A 90 -10.77 -4.00 -14.18
N PRO A 91 -10.32 -3.14 -15.10
CA PRO A 91 -10.26 -1.71 -14.85
C PRO A 91 -11.66 -1.10 -14.78
N LEU A 92 -11.79 -0.02 -14.02
CA LEU A 92 -12.96 0.83 -13.91
C LEU A 92 -12.52 2.28 -13.95
N ASP A 93 -13.40 3.13 -14.45
CA ASP A 93 -13.18 4.57 -14.48
C ASP A 93 -14.36 5.24 -13.77
N LEU A 94 -14.42 5.06 -12.46
CA LEU A 94 -15.40 5.77 -11.63
C LEU A 94 -14.84 7.15 -11.25
N PRO A 95 -15.69 8.19 -11.16
CA PRO A 95 -15.23 9.50 -10.74
C PRO A 95 -14.67 9.44 -9.31
N PRO A 96 -13.62 10.22 -9.01
CA PRO A 96 -13.10 10.32 -7.66
C PRO A 96 -14.14 10.95 -6.73
N LYS A 97 -14.16 10.50 -5.48
CA LYS A 97 -14.87 11.15 -4.39
C LYS A 97 -13.86 11.98 -3.61
N GLU A 98 -14.15 13.28 -3.48
CA GLU A 98 -13.27 14.23 -2.82
C GLU A 98 -13.93 14.80 -1.57
N PHE A 99 -13.10 15.05 -0.55
CA PHE A 99 -13.50 15.84 0.60
C PHE A 99 -12.30 16.55 1.21
N GLU A 100 -12.52 17.79 1.62
CA GLU A 100 -11.56 18.56 2.41
C GLU A 100 -11.65 18.11 3.86
N THR A 101 -10.51 18.01 4.54
CA THR A 101 -10.39 17.59 5.93
C THR A 101 -9.12 18.16 6.54
N THR A 102 -8.81 17.83 7.79
CA THR A 102 -7.54 18.14 8.43
C THR A 102 -6.68 16.89 8.59
N GLY A 103 -5.36 17.06 8.56
CA GLY A 103 -4.40 15.98 8.71
C GLY A 103 -3.14 16.38 9.46
N TYR A 104 -2.57 15.38 10.13
CA TYR A 104 -1.26 15.38 10.75
C TYR A 104 -0.34 14.55 9.88
N TRP A 105 0.88 15.01 9.63
CA TRP A 105 1.88 14.22 8.96
C TRP A 105 3.24 14.32 9.65
N LEU A 106 3.97 13.23 9.51
CA LEU A 106 5.33 13.04 9.98
C LEU A 106 6.21 12.74 8.77
N SER A 107 7.20 13.58 8.54
CA SER A 107 8.16 13.45 7.44
C SER A 107 9.56 13.12 7.98
N LEU A 108 10.20 12.12 7.41
CA LEU A 108 11.55 11.70 7.77
C LEU A 108 12.58 12.59 7.07
N SER A 109 13.56 13.13 7.81
CA SER A 109 14.62 13.92 7.18
C SER A 109 15.49 13.08 6.24
N GLU A 110 16.15 13.74 5.28
CA GLU A 110 17.14 13.08 4.41
C GLU A 110 18.24 12.43 5.24
N ALA A 111 18.74 13.10 6.29
CA ALA A 111 19.81 12.60 7.14
C ALA A 111 19.49 11.24 7.79
N ILE A 112 18.27 11.07 8.34
CA ILE A 112 17.89 9.77 8.91
C ILE A 112 17.62 8.75 7.82
N THR A 113 17.08 9.16 6.68
CA THR A 113 16.79 8.27 5.56
C THR A 113 18.09 7.69 5.00
N GLU A 114 19.12 8.52 4.83
CA GLU A 114 20.47 8.09 4.44
C GLU A 114 21.11 7.18 5.49
N LYS A 115 20.98 7.52 6.78
CA LYS A 115 21.47 6.68 7.88
C LYS A 115 20.83 5.30 7.88
N LEU A 116 19.50 5.23 7.72
CA LEU A 116 18.75 3.98 7.63
C LEU A 116 19.14 3.18 6.38
N ARG A 117 19.33 3.85 5.24
CA ARG A 117 19.81 3.24 4.00
C ARG A 117 21.21 2.63 4.17
N ALA A 118 22.14 3.37 4.77
CA ALA A 118 23.49 2.89 5.07
C ALA A 118 23.50 1.69 6.03
N ALA A 119 22.53 1.63 6.96
CA ALA A 119 22.35 0.51 7.88
C ALA A 119 21.59 -0.69 7.26
N GLY A 120 21.14 -0.60 6.00
CA GLY A 120 20.30 -1.62 5.35
C GLY A 120 18.92 -1.78 5.99
N ALA A 121 18.44 -0.75 6.69
CA ALA A 121 17.15 -0.70 7.39
C ALA A 121 16.14 0.23 6.69
N TRP A 122 16.33 0.45 5.39
CA TRP A 122 15.42 1.22 4.53
C TRP A 122 15.05 0.41 3.29
N THR A 123 13.75 0.22 3.06
CA THR A 123 13.20 -0.62 1.97
C THR A 123 12.16 0.08 1.12
N ASN A 124 12.10 1.41 1.20
CA ASN A 124 11.11 2.24 0.51
C ASN A 124 11.59 2.75 -0.86
N ASP A 125 12.90 2.72 -1.15
CA ASP A 125 13.46 3.16 -2.44
C ASP A 125 12.98 2.27 -3.60
N ALA A 126 12.81 2.80 -4.80
CA ALA A 126 12.52 1.97 -5.98
C ALA A 126 13.66 0.95 -6.24
N ASN A 127 13.31 -0.23 -6.77
CA ASN A 127 14.32 -1.22 -7.13
C ASN A 127 15.17 -0.70 -8.31
N ASP A 128 16.49 -0.63 -8.14
CA ASP A 128 17.43 -0.40 -9.24
C ASP A 128 17.82 -1.75 -9.88
N TYR A 129 17.16 -2.09 -10.97
CA TYR A 129 17.48 -3.29 -11.73
C TYR A 129 18.75 -3.18 -12.59
N GLY A 130 19.38 -1.99 -12.65
CA GLY A 130 20.60 -1.71 -13.40
C GLY A 130 20.39 -1.36 -14.87
N ALA A 131 21.41 -0.76 -15.47
CA ALA A 131 21.38 -0.26 -16.86
C ALA A 131 21.08 -1.36 -17.89
N HIS A 132 21.56 -2.59 -17.66
CA HIS A 132 21.37 -3.73 -18.56
C HIS A 132 20.04 -4.48 -18.36
N TRP A 133 19.13 -3.96 -17.54
CA TRP A 133 17.85 -4.63 -17.27
C TRP A 133 17.03 -4.89 -18.54
N GLY A 134 17.09 -3.99 -19.53
CA GLY A 134 16.43 -4.19 -20.83
C GLY A 134 16.95 -5.43 -21.57
N GLU A 135 18.27 -5.65 -21.57
CA GLU A 135 18.91 -6.80 -22.19
C GLU A 135 18.59 -8.10 -21.44
N ILE A 136 18.66 -8.06 -20.10
CA ILE A 136 18.31 -9.20 -19.23
C ILE A 136 16.86 -9.61 -19.48
N ARG A 137 15.93 -8.65 -19.54
CA ARG A 137 14.51 -8.94 -19.82
C ARG A 137 14.32 -9.59 -21.18
N ALA A 138 15.00 -9.11 -22.21
CA ALA A 138 14.92 -9.69 -23.55
C ALA A 138 15.47 -11.13 -23.56
N ALA A 139 16.59 -11.38 -22.87
CA ALA A 139 17.20 -12.70 -22.78
C ALA A 139 16.31 -13.71 -22.02
N VAL A 140 15.69 -13.29 -20.90
CA VAL A 140 14.75 -14.14 -20.13
C VAL A 140 13.52 -14.50 -20.97
N ARG A 141 12.95 -13.52 -21.67
CA ARG A 141 11.81 -13.75 -22.58
C ARG A 141 12.16 -14.71 -23.71
N ALA A 142 13.33 -14.53 -24.32
CA ALA A 142 13.82 -15.44 -25.37
C ALA A 142 14.05 -16.85 -24.84
N ARG A 143 14.63 -17.01 -23.64
CA ARG A 143 14.81 -18.31 -22.96
C ARG A 143 13.47 -19.01 -22.74
N ASP A 144 12.45 -18.26 -22.32
CA ASP A 144 11.11 -18.79 -22.04
C ASP A 144 10.24 -18.91 -23.31
N GLY A 145 10.85 -18.76 -24.49
CA GLY A 145 10.16 -18.89 -25.79
C GLY A 145 9.06 -17.86 -26.00
N TYR A 146 9.13 -16.69 -25.36
CA TYR A 146 8.09 -15.66 -25.36
C TYR A 146 6.72 -16.19 -24.91
N THR A 147 6.72 -17.17 -24.01
CA THR A 147 5.50 -17.73 -23.41
C THR A 147 5.48 -17.51 -21.91
N CYS A 148 4.28 -17.34 -21.35
CA CYS A 148 4.10 -17.28 -19.91
C CYS A 148 4.46 -18.63 -19.28
N ALA A 149 5.38 -18.65 -18.33
CA ALA A 149 5.80 -19.87 -17.66
C ALA A 149 4.71 -20.54 -16.80
N ILE A 150 3.66 -19.80 -16.43
CA ILE A 150 2.56 -20.32 -15.62
C ILE A 150 1.42 -20.87 -16.49
N CYS A 151 0.91 -20.08 -17.43
CA CYS A 151 -0.28 -20.45 -18.20
C CYS A 151 0.01 -20.85 -19.66
N GLY A 152 1.26 -20.74 -20.12
CA GLY A 152 1.65 -21.07 -21.50
C GLY A 152 1.20 -20.07 -22.56
N MET A 153 0.50 -18.98 -22.19
CA MET A 153 0.06 -17.95 -23.14
C MET A 153 1.27 -17.37 -23.89
N PRO A 154 1.27 -17.33 -25.23
CA PRO A 154 2.32 -16.66 -26.00
C PRO A 154 2.14 -15.14 -25.96
N GLU A 155 3.25 -14.41 -26.08
CA GLU A 155 3.22 -12.97 -26.27
C GLU A 155 2.45 -12.59 -27.54
N SER A 156 1.72 -11.47 -27.48
CA SER A 156 1.05 -10.84 -28.61
C SER A 156 1.68 -9.46 -28.87
N ASP A 157 0.88 -8.47 -29.28
CA ASP A 157 1.33 -7.09 -29.50
C ASP A 157 1.92 -6.43 -28.22
N ARG A 158 1.67 -7.03 -27.05
CA ARG A 158 2.23 -6.60 -25.76
C ARG A 158 3.23 -7.63 -25.23
N GLN A 159 4.42 -7.13 -24.90
CA GLN A 159 5.48 -7.94 -24.28
C GLN A 159 5.06 -8.44 -22.88
N HIS A 160 5.42 -9.67 -22.56
CA HIS A 160 5.25 -10.21 -21.22
C HIS A 160 6.24 -9.58 -20.24
N HIS A 161 5.89 -9.70 -18.97
CA HIS A 161 6.68 -9.17 -17.87
C HIS A 161 7.73 -10.20 -17.48
N VAL A 162 8.85 -9.73 -16.92
CA VAL A 162 9.84 -10.61 -16.30
C VAL A 162 9.76 -10.39 -14.80
N HIS A 163 9.47 -11.47 -14.08
CA HIS A 163 9.26 -11.47 -12.64
C HIS A 163 10.45 -12.08 -11.92
N HIS A 164 10.83 -11.52 -10.77
CA HIS A 164 11.79 -12.11 -9.84
C HIS A 164 11.06 -13.14 -8.96
N LYS A 165 11.42 -14.43 -9.06
CA LYS A 165 10.83 -15.53 -8.28
C LYS A 165 11.02 -15.31 -6.78
N ILE A 166 12.22 -14.91 -6.37
CA ILE A 166 12.51 -14.37 -5.05
C ILE A 166 12.59 -12.84 -5.21
N PRO A 167 11.90 -12.04 -4.38
CA PRO A 167 11.88 -10.59 -4.52
C PRO A 167 13.29 -9.98 -4.59
N PHE A 168 13.47 -9.02 -5.50
CA PHE A 168 14.75 -8.35 -5.73
C PHE A 168 15.41 -7.84 -4.44
N ARG A 169 14.60 -7.30 -3.52
CA ARG A 169 15.06 -6.73 -2.23
C ARG A 169 15.63 -7.77 -1.26
N ASN A 170 15.44 -9.06 -1.49
CA ASN A 170 15.94 -10.12 -0.60
C ASN A 170 17.41 -10.50 -0.91
N PHE A 171 18.00 -9.92 -1.96
CA PHE A 171 19.37 -10.19 -2.36
C PHE A 171 20.30 -9.07 -1.92
N ALA A 172 21.53 -9.44 -1.51
CA ALA A 172 22.57 -8.49 -1.12
C ALA A 172 23.14 -7.70 -2.30
N ASP A 173 23.07 -8.26 -3.51
CA ASP A 173 23.58 -7.64 -4.72
C ASP A 173 22.64 -7.86 -5.92
N ARG A 174 22.62 -6.86 -6.81
CA ARG A 174 21.78 -6.81 -8.00
C ARG A 174 22.07 -7.96 -8.97
N ASP A 175 23.33 -8.32 -9.13
CA ASP A 175 23.74 -9.32 -10.13
C ASP A 175 23.22 -10.70 -9.73
N THR A 176 23.24 -11.03 -8.43
CA THR A 176 22.61 -12.23 -7.87
C THR A 176 21.09 -12.19 -8.01
N ALA A 177 20.45 -11.06 -7.73
CA ALA A 177 19.00 -10.92 -7.89
C ALA A 177 18.54 -11.13 -9.34
N ASN A 178 19.34 -10.62 -10.29
CA ASN A 178 19.06 -10.66 -11.72
C ASN A 178 19.60 -11.92 -12.43
N ARG A 179 20.05 -12.93 -11.68
CA ARG A 179 20.45 -14.20 -12.30
C ARG A 179 19.29 -14.85 -13.02
N MET A 180 19.60 -15.47 -14.14
CA MET A 180 18.64 -16.12 -15.03
C MET A 180 17.75 -17.09 -14.25
N GLU A 181 18.30 -17.85 -13.31
CA GLU A 181 17.54 -18.80 -12.47
C GLU A 181 16.43 -18.14 -11.63
N ASN A 182 16.63 -16.90 -11.18
CA ASN A 182 15.68 -16.15 -10.35
C ASN A 182 14.62 -15.40 -11.19
N LEU A 183 14.74 -15.40 -12.52
CA LEU A 183 13.84 -14.65 -13.40
C LEU A 183 12.90 -15.57 -14.18
N VAL A 184 11.67 -15.11 -14.42
CA VAL A 184 10.65 -15.86 -15.17
C VAL A 184 9.74 -14.94 -15.98
N THR A 185 9.43 -15.33 -17.22
CA THR A 185 8.50 -14.62 -18.09
C THR A 185 7.06 -14.94 -17.73
N LEU A 186 6.25 -13.92 -17.43
CA LEU A 186 4.85 -14.05 -17.05
C LEU A 186 3.98 -13.08 -17.85
N CYS A 187 2.83 -13.56 -18.33
CA CYS A 187 1.82 -12.67 -18.91
C CYS A 187 1.29 -11.69 -17.85
N PRO A 188 0.64 -10.58 -18.25
CA PRO A 188 0.21 -9.55 -17.29
C PRO A 188 -0.70 -10.07 -16.15
N SER A 189 -1.54 -11.07 -16.41
CA SER A 189 -2.39 -11.68 -15.38
C SER A 189 -1.59 -12.55 -14.40
N CYS A 190 -0.75 -13.45 -14.91
CA CYS A 190 0.09 -14.32 -14.08
C CYS A 190 1.16 -13.53 -13.30
N HIS A 191 1.73 -12.48 -13.89
CA HIS A 191 2.66 -11.59 -13.20
C HIS A 191 2.01 -10.93 -11.99
N ARG A 192 0.79 -10.42 -12.19
CA ARG A 192 0.01 -9.80 -11.13
C ARG A 192 -0.33 -10.80 -10.02
N GLN A 193 -0.66 -12.03 -10.37
CA GLN A 193 -0.92 -13.08 -9.38
C GLN A 193 0.32 -13.39 -8.54
N ALA A 194 1.50 -13.44 -9.17
CA ALA A 194 2.76 -13.64 -8.47
C ALA A 194 3.09 -12.48 -7.51
N GLU A 195 2.86 -11.24 -7.91
CA GLU A 195 3.04 -10.06 -7.04
C GLU A 195 2.09 -10.06 -5.84
N ILE A 196 0.86 -10.56 -5.98
CA ILE A 196 -0.12 -10.61 -4.87
C ILE A 196 0.28 -11.61 -3.79
N ASN A 197 0.88 -12.74 -4.18
CA ASN A 197 1.31 -13.79 -3.25
C ASN A 197 2.50 -13.37 -2.37
N VAL A 198 3.22 -12.30 -2.75
CA VAL A 198 4.37 -11.78 -2.03
C VAL A 198 4.12 -10.33 -1.60
N ARG A 199 3.69 -10.13 -0.35
CA ARG A 199 3.45 -8.78 0.19
C ARG A 199 4.73 -8.22 0.82
N MET A 200 5.41 -7.37 0.08
CA MET A 200 6.53 -6.60 0.63
C MET A 200 6.00 -5.35 1.31
N ARG A 201 6.03 -5.33 2.65
CA ARG A 201 5.81 -4.10 3.43
C ARG A 201 7.14 -3.43 3.72
N SER A 202 7.17 -2.13 3.48
CA SER A 202 8.32 -1.29 3.83
C SER A 202 8.23 -0.81 5.28
N GLY A 203 9.35 -0.31 5.82
CA GLY A 203 9.37 0.27 7.16
C GLY A 203 8.39 1.42 7.34
N LEU A 204 8.23 2.28 6.32
CA LEU A 204 7.28 3.39 6.36
C LEU A 204 5.81 2.92 6.41
N ALA A 205 5.47 1.87 5.65
CA ALA A 205 4.14 1.28 5.71
C ALA A 205 3.87 0.58 7.06
N GLY A 206 4.92 -0.03 7.64
CA GLY A 206 4.89 -0.58 8.99
C GLY A 206 4.65 0.51 10.05
N LEU A 207 5.37 1.63 9.96
CA LEU A 207 5.16 2.82 10.80
C LEU A 207 3.73 3.35 10.68
N ALA A 208 3.24 3.53 9.45
CA ALA A 208 1.86 3.97 9.21
C ALA A 208 0.83 3.05 9.85
N THR A 209 1.03 1.73 9.76
CA THR A 209 0.16 0.73 10.41
C THR A 209 0.18 0.88 11.93
N LEU A 210 1.36 1.03 12.54
CA LEU A 210 1.49 1.22 13.99
C LEU A 210 0.77 2.48 14.47
N LEU A 211 1.02 3.62 13.80
CA LEU A 211 0.38 4.90 14.16
C LEU A 211 -1.13 4.83 13.95
N GLY A 212 -1.60 4.21 12.85
CA GLY A 212 -3.01 4.01 12.56
C GLY A 212 -3.75 3.13 13.57
N HIS A 213 -3.09 2.13 14.15
CA HIS A 213 -3.69 1.29 15.19
C HIS A 213 -3.66 1.94 16.57
N LEU A 214 -2.63 2.74 16.87
CA LEU A 214 -2.49 3.37 18.18
C LEU A 214 -3.30 4.65 18.30
N ALA A 215 -3.34 5.48 17.26
CA ALA A 215 -4.03 6.78 17.29
C ALA A 215 -5.48 6.68 17.81
N PRO A 216 -6.32 5.72 17.36
CA PRO A 216 -7.67 5.56 17.87
C PRO A 216 -7.76 5.30 19.39
N LEU A 217 -6.78 4.59 19.97
CA LEU A 217 -6.72 4.33 21.40
C LEU A 217 -6.44 5.60 22.22
N TYR A 218 -5.58 6.49 21.71
CA TYR A 218 -5.25 7.76 22.38
C TYR A 218 -6.34 8.81 22.21
N LEU A 219 -7.05 8.78 21.08
CA LEU A 219 -8.13 9.70 20.78
C LEU A 219 -9.50 9.22 21.26
N MET A 220 -9.60 7.98 21.74
CA MET A 220 -10.86 7.33 22.12
C MET A 220 -11.88 7.32 20.97
N THR A 221 -11.43 6.98 19.76
CA THR A 221 -12.23 6.98 18.53
C THR A 221 -12.22 5.62 17.83
N ASP A 222 -13.07 5.40 16.82
CA ASP A 222 -13.04 4.17 16.03
C ASP A 222 -11.90 4.21 15.00
N ASN A 223 -11.36 3.04 14.62
CA ASN A 223 -10.34 2.94 13.59
C ASN A 223 -10.80 3.51 12.23
N ARG A 224 -12.11 3.61 11.98
CA ARG A 224 -12.68 4.16 10.75
C ARG A 224 -12.77 5.68 10.75
N ASP A 225 -12.57 6.32 11.90
CA ASP A 225 -12.64 7.77 12.03
C ASP A 225 -11.31 8.45 11.61
N LEU A 226 -10.27 7.66 11.39
CA LEU A 226 -8.96 8.10 10.91
C LEU A 226 -8.57 7.39 9.62
N GLY A 227 -8.22 8.19 8.62
CA GLY A 227 -7.52 7.71 7.44
C GLY A 227 -6.00 7.70 7.67
N VAL A 228 -5.33 6.75 7.03
CA VAL A 228 -3.87 6.59 7.13
C VAL A 228 -3.30 6.44 5.73
N PHE A 229 -2.26 7.22 5.45
CA PHE A 229 -1.56 7.24 4.17
C PHE A 229 -0.05 7.28 4.41
N SER A 230 0.72 6.69 3.50
CA SER A 230 2.17 6.75 3.54
C SER A 230 2.74 6.83 2.13
N ASP A 231 3.69 7.73 1.92
CA ASP A 231 4.33 7.94 0.62
C ASP A 231 5.83 8.18 0.82
N PRO A 232 6.71 7.37 0.19
CA PRO A 232 8.15 7.53 0.32
C PRO A 232 8.71 8.81 -0.30
N ALA A 233 7.93 9.52 -1.12
CA ALA A 233 8.35 10.76 -1.76
C ALA A 233 7.16 11.74 -1.87
N TRP A 234 6.54 12.06 -0.73
CA TRP A 234 5.32 12.86 -0.74
C TRP A 234 5.61 14.30 -1.16
N LYS A 235 4.99 14.72 -2.28
CA LYS A 235 5.25 16.04 -2.89
C LYS A 235 4.96 17.21 -1.95
N ALA A 236 3.97 17.08 -1.06
CA ALA A 236 3.60 18.14 -0.14
C ALA A 236 4.65 18.37 0.97
N ALA A 237 5.50 17.37 1.23
CA ALA A 237 6.63 17.46 2.15
C ALA A 237 7.96 17.52 1.37
N GLU A 238 7.98 18.23 0.24
CA GLU A 238 9.18 18.43 -0.59
C GLU A 238 9.87 17.13 -1.03
N GLY A 239 9.10 16.03 -1.14
CA GLY A 239 9.63 14.71 -1.52
C GLY A 239 10.19 13.89 -0.35
N LEU A 240 10.02 14.33 0.89
CA LEU A 240 10.40 13.55 2.06
C LEU A 240 9.45 12.34 2.28
N PRO A 241 9.98 11.20 2.76
CA PRO A 241 9.14 10.07 3.13
C PRO A 241 8.21 10.43 4.28
N SER A 242 6.90 10.28 4.05
CA SER A 242 5.88 10.83 4.94
C SER A 242 4.82 9.80 5.32
N VAL A 243 4.37 9.85 6.57
CA VAL A 243 3.16 9.19 7.06
C VAL A 243 2.13 10.26 7.41
N VAL A 244 0.91 10.11 6.92
CA VAL A 244 -0.19 11.06 7.10
C VAL A 244 -1.35 10.35 7.81
N LEU A 245 -1.85 10.95 8.89
CA LEU A 245 -3.09 10.58 9.56
C LEU A 245 -4.08 11.74 9.44
N TYR A 246 -5.27 11.47 8.94
CA TYR A 246 -6.27 12.51 8.68
C TYR A 246 -7.66 12.10 9.17
N ASP A 247 -8.49 13.09 9.46
CA ASP A 247 -9.84 12.86 9.93
C ASP A 247 -10.68 12.32 8.77
N GLN A 248 -11.31 11.15 8.94
CA GLN A 248 -12.16 10.52 7.90
C GLN A 248 -13.56 11.15 7.84
N VAL A 249 -13.63 12.48 7.98
CA VAL A 249 -14.88 13.28 8.01
C VAL A 249 -14.61 14.61 7.29
N PRO A 250 -15.54 15.10 6.45
CA PRO A 250 -15.42 16.42 5.83
C PRO A 250 -15.18 17.54 6.85
N ALA A 251 -14.35 18.52 6.49
CA ALA A 251 -13.85 19.64 7.29
C ALA A 251 -12.95 19.27 8.49
N GLY A 252 -12.82 17.98 8.82
CA GLY A 252 -12.12 17.54 10.02
C GLY A 252 -12.88 17.86 11.31
N ILE A 253 -12.61 17.09 12.36
CA ILE A 253 -13.23 17.26 13.69
C ILE A 253 -12.20 17.41 14.82
N GLY A 254 -10.91 17.44 14.48
CA GLY A 254 -9.81 17.79 15.38
C GLY A 254 -8.96 16.60 15.84
N PHE A 255 -9.13 15.41 15.25
CA PHE A 255 -8.33 14.24 15.62
C PHE A 255 -6.87 14.41 15.22
N SER A 256 -6.62 14.76 13.97
CA SER A 256 -5.30 15.11 13.43
C SER A 256 -4.61 16.22 14.22
N GLN A 257 -5.34 17.27 14.60
CA GLN A 257 -4.79 18.32 15.47
C GLN A 257 -4.30 17.72 16.79
N LYS A 258 -5.11 16.85 17.42
CA LYS A 258 -4.74 16.25 18.69
C LYS A 258 -3.53 15.31 18.57
N LEU A 259 -3.44 14.57 17.47
CA LEU A 259 -2.28 13.72 17.16
C LEU A 259 -1.00 14.54 17.01
N PHE A 260 -1.06 15.70 16.34
CA PHE A 260 0.07 16.62 16.24
C PHE A 260 0.55 17.09 17.61
N GLU A 261 -0.38 17.44 18.51
CA GLU A 261 -0.05 17.86 19.89
C GLU A 261 0.58 16.75 20.75
N MET A 262 0.19 15.49 20.53
CA MET A 262 0.62 14.35 21.36
C MET A 262 1.61 13.40 20.67
N GLN A 263 2.21 13.84 19.56
CA GLN A 263 3.02 13.00 18.69
C GLN A 263 4.19 12.29 19.40
N GLU A 264 4.85 12.94 20.37
CA GLU A 264 5.94 12.31 21.13
C GLU A 264 5.46 11.06 21.88
N THR A 265 4.27 11.15 22.50
CA THR A 265 3.66 10.02 23.22
C THR A 265 3.26 8.91 22.27
N LEU A 266 2.68 9.27 21.12
CA LEU A 266 2.26 8.30 20.10
C LEU A 266 3.45 7.53 19.54
N LEU A 267 4.55 8.23 19.20
CA LEU A 267 5.77 7.63 18.65
C LEU A 267 6.49 6.72 19.66
N ALA A 268 6.59 7.16 20.92
CA ALA A 268 7.15 6.32 21.99
C ALA A 268 6.36 5.02 22.17
N SER A 269 5.03 5.12 22.11
CA SER A 269 4.13 3.97 22.26
C SER A 269 4.18 3.04 21.05
N ALA A 270 4.34 3.58 19.84
CA ALA A 270 4.58 2.81 18.63
C ALA A 270 5.88 2.00 18.73
N LEU A 271 6.96 2.62 19.22
CA LEU A 271 8.25 1.95 19.45
C LEU A 271 8.13 0.84 20.48
N GLN A 272 7.41 1.09 21.58
CA GLN A 272 7.16 0.09 22.61
C GLN A 272 6.39 -1.11 22.04
N LEU A 273 5.25 -0.86 21.39
CA LEU A 273 4.39 -1.90 20.82
C LEU A 273 5.16 -2.81 19.86
N VAL A 274 5.92 -2.25 18.92
CA VAL A 274 6.64 -3.07 17.94
C VAL A 274 7.77 -3.88 18.56
N ARG A 275 8.43 -3.36 19.61
CA ARG A 275 9.53 -4.06 20.31
C ARG A 275 9.03 -5.20 21.20
N GLU A 276 7.89 -5.01 21.85
CA GLU A 276 7.29 -6.01 22.74
C GLU A 276 6.49 -7.08 21.98
N CYS A 277 6.08 -6.80 20.75
CA CYS A 277 5.39 -7.76 19.91
C CYS A 277 6.27 -9.00 19.63
N GLY A 278 5.77 -10.20 19.91
CA GLY A 278 6.50 -11.46 19.74
C GLY A 278 6.56 -12.02 18.32
N CYS A 279 6.10 -11.30 17.29
CA CYS A 279 6.19 -11.76 15.90
C CYS A 279 7.60 -11.63 15.33
N ASP A 280 7.95 -12.46 14.33
CA ASP A 280 9.28 -12.43 13.72
C ASP A 280 9.50 -11.17 12.86
N ASP A 281 8.64 -10.96 11.85
CA ASP A 281 8.81 -9.84 10.91
C ASP A 281 7.51 -9.07 10.63
N GLY A 282 6.45 -9.27 11.41
CA GLY A 282 5.22 -8.48 11.31
C GLY A 282 3.95 -9.31 11.48
N CYS A 283 2.92 -8.70 12.07
CA CYS A 283 1.62 -9.33 12.29
C CYS A 283 0.52 -8.25 12.30
N PRO A 284 -0.77 -8.63 12.19
CA PRO A 284 -1.88 -7.66 12.22
C PRO A 284 -1.89 -6.71 13.42
N SER A 285 -1.27 -7.07 14.54
CA SER A 285 -1.23 -6.26 15.75
C SER A 285 -0.07 -5.25 15.82
N CYS A 286 0.90 -5.29 14.90
CA CYS A 286 2.04 -4.35 14.90
C CYS A 286 2.21 -3.66 13.54
N VAL A 287 3.30 -3.91 12.82
CA VAL A 287 3.60 -3.37 11.49
C VAL A 287 2.76 -3.98 10.36
N GLY A 288 1.84 -4.89 10.70
CA GLY A 288 1.02 -5.70 9.79
C GLY A 288 1.78 -6.89 9.16
N PRO A 289 1.05 -7.79 8.49
CA PRO A 289 1.61 -9.04 7.98
C PRO A 289 2.34 -8.89 6.64
N GLY A 290 3.52 -9.50 6.51
CA GLY A 290 4.25 -9.67 5.23
C GLY A 290 3.74 -10.82 4.35
N GLY A 291 2.88 -11.70 4.89
CA GLY A 291 2.45 -12.92 4.19
C GLY A 291 3.51 -14.03 4.22
N GLU A 292 3.18 -15.21 3.69
CA GLU A 292 4.04 -16.42 3.80
C GLU A 292 5.39 -16.31 3.08
N ASN A 293 5.52 -15.37 2.12
CA ASN A 293 6.74 -15.18 1.32
C ASN A 293 7.18 -13.70 1.18
N GLY A 294 6.63 -12.80 2.00
CA GLY A 294 6.96 -11.37 1.98
C GLY A 294 7.58 -10.87 3.28
N SER A 295 8.08 -9.64 3.28
CA SER A 295 8.59 -8.97 4.49
C SER A 295 7.49 -8.14 5.13
N GLY A 296 7.35 -8.20 6.46
CA GLY A 296 6.43 -7.32 7.18
C GLY A 296 7.06 -5.99 7.61
N GLY A 297 8.38 -5.85 7.45
CA GLY A 297 9.09 -4.57 7.63
C GLY A 297 9.30 -4.18 9.08
N LYS A 298 9.27 -5.16 10.01
CA LYS A 298 9.36 -4.90 11.45
C LYS A 298 10.70 -4.29 11.83
N ARG A 299 11.78 -4.84 11.28
CA ARG A 299 13.14 -4.36 11.54
C ARG A 299 13.32 -2.91 11.11
N GLU A 300 12.83 -2.57 9.93
CA GLU A 300 12.89 -1.23 9.34
C GLU A 300 12.02 -0.24 10.15
N ALA A 301 10.80 -0.62 10.51
CA ALA A 301 9.93 0.22 11.33
C ALA A 301 10.52 0.50 12.72
N VAL A 302 11.13 -0.49 13.37
CA VAL A 302 11.86 -0.30 14.64
C VAL A 302 13.02 0.67 14.46
N ALA A 303 13.78 0.54 13.37
CA ALA A 303 14.91 1.42 13.09
C ALA A 303 14.44 2.87 12.87
N ILE A 304 13.37 3.09 12.10
CA ILE A 304 12.76 4.41 11.91
C ILE A 304 12.33 5.00 13.26
N LEU A 305 11.57 4.25 14.07
CA LEU A 305 11.05 4.73 15.35
C LEU A 305 12.15 5.08 16.36
N ARG A 306 13.30 4.39 16.34
CA ARG A 306 14.46 4.73 17.18
C ARG A 306 15.09 6.08 16.83
N GLU A 307 14.98 6.52 15.59
CA GLU A 307 15.47 7.83 15.17
C GLU A 307 14.45 8.96 15.44
N LEU A 308 13.22 8.61 15.84
CA LEU A 308 12.14 9.57 16.09
C LEU A 308 11.84 9.77 17.59
N VAL A 309 12.26 8.85 18.44
CA VAL A 309 12.01 8.86 19.88
C VAL A 309 13.33 9.11 20.63
N ARG A 310 13.26 9.88 21.73
CA ARG A 310 14.41 10.15 22.61
C ARG A 310 14.82 8.94 23.45
#